data_AF-R6J0B9-F1
#
_entry.id   AF-R6J0B9-F1
#
_cell.length_a   1.000
_cell.length_b   1.000
_cell.length_c   1.000
_cell.angle_alpha   90.00
_cell.angle_beta   90.00
_cell.angle_gamma   90.00
#
_symmetry.space_group_name_H-M   'P 1'
#
loop_
_entity.id
_entity.type
_entity.pdbx_description
1 polymer ?
#
loop_
_entity_poly.entity_id
_entity_poly.type
_entity_poly.pdbx_seq_one_letter_code
_entity_poly.pdbx_strand_id
1 'polypeptide(L)' 'MEEIRDCKNRLVCKGDARTGLIQSFYKGQRMETRLALGQQLEIERQPTRTTITRVNDAAFQVESYDCAEFGA' A
#
# COMPACT_ATOMS: atom_id res chain seq x y z
N MET A 1 2.35 -8.89 -10.41
CA MET A 1 1.60 -8.13 -9.39
C MET A 1 1.49 -8.96 -8.13
N GLU A 2 1.96 -8.41 -7.03
CA GLU A 2 1.95 -8.99 -5.69
C GLU A 2 0.86 -8.34 -4.83
N GLU A 3 0.32 -9.09 -3.86
CA GLU A 3 -0.68 -8.57 -2.93
C GLU A 3 0.00 -7.82 -1.79
N ILE A 4 -0.39 -6.57 -1.59
CA ILE A 4 0.07 -5.74 -0.47
C ILE A 4 -1.05 -5.72 0.56
N ARG A 5 -0.74 -6.22 1.76
CA ARG A 5 -1.68 -6.39 2.87
C ARG A 5 -1.30 -5.50 4.04
N ASP A 6 -2.30 -5.07 4.81
CA ASP A 6 -2.08 -4.31 6.04
C ASP A 6 -1.68 -5.24 7.20
N CYS A 7 -1.38 -4.66 8.37
CA CYS A 7 -1.06 -5.36 9.61
C CYS A 7 -2.18 -6.28 10.11
N LYS A 8 -3.42 -6.12 9.60
CA LYS A 8 -4.57 -6.98 9.86
C LYS A 8 -4.78 -8.03 8.77
N ASN A 9 -3.78 -8.23 7.90
CA ASN A 9 -3.79 -9.17 6.78
C ASN A 9 -4.90 -8.92 5.74
N ARG A 10 -5.45 -7.69 5.69
CA ARG A 10 -6.47 -7.27 4.72
C ARG A 10 -5.79 -6.75 3.47
N LEU A 11 -6.34 -7.11 2.30
CA LEU A 11 -5.81 -6.64 1.01
C LEU A 11 -5.97 -5.13 0.86
N VAL A 12 -4.84 -4.42 0.83
CA VAL A 12 -4.80 -2.98 0.59
C VAL A 12 -4.79 -2.72 -0.91
N CYS A 13 -3.80 -3.25 -1.60
CA CYS A 13 -3.66 -3.06 -3.04
C CYS A 13 -2.84 -4.19 -3.65
N LYS A 14 -2.70 -4.17 -4.97
CA LYS A 14 -1.78 -5.02 -5.71
C LYS A 14 -0.73 -4.15 -6.38
N GLY A 15 0.52 -4.56 -6.32
CA GLY A 15 1.66 -3.80 -6.83
C GLY A 15 2.51 -4.62 -7.79
N ASP A 16 3.11 -3.98 -8.78
CA ASP A 16 4.16 -4.54 -9.62
C ASP A 16 5.43 -3.70 -9.47
N ALA A 17 6.44 -4.21 -8.78
CA ALA A 17 7.63 -3.44 -8.43
C ALA A 17 8.51 -3.10 -9.64
N ARG A 18 8.45 -3.90 -10.71
CA ARG A 18 9.19 -3.68 -11.96
C ARG A 18 8.70 -2.44 -12.68
N THR A 19 7.39 -2.30 -12.76
CA THR A 19 6.74 -1.16 -13.44
C THR A 19 6.41 -0.01 -12.49
N GLY A 20 6.41 -0.25 -11.18
CA GLY A 20 5.92 0.68 -10.16
C GLY A 20 4.40 0.80 -10.11
N LEU A 21 3.66 -0.01 -10.88
CA LEU A 21 2.20 0.07 -10.95
C LEU A 21 1.57 -0.41 -9.63
N ILE A 22 0.70 0.42 -9.05
CA ILE A 22 -0.14 0.07 -7.91
C ILE A 22 -1.61 0.22 -8.30
N GLN A 23 -2.40 -0.79 -7.98
CA GLN A 23 -3.83 -0.84 -8.19
C GLN A 23 -4.54 -1.17 -6.87
N SER A 24 -5.49 -0.34 -6.47
CA SER A 24 -6.36 -0.62 -5.33
C SER A 24 -7.82 -0.65 -5.78
N PHE A 25 -8.58 -1.57 -5.18
CA PHE A 25 -10.02 -1.64 -5.37
C PHE A 25 -10.67 -1.66 -4.00
N TYR A 26 -11.50 -0.65 -3.71
CA TYR A 26 -12.12 -0.50 -2.41
C TYR A 26 -13.51 0.11 -2.56
N LYS A 27 -14.53 -0.56 -1.99
CA LYS A 27 -15.93 -0.10 -2.02
C LYS A 27 -16.44 0.32 -3.41
N GLY A 28 -16.09 -0.44 -4.45
CA GLY A 28 -16.48 -0.15 -5.84
C GLY A 28 -15.65 0.92 -6.54
N GLN A 29 -14.73 1.59 -5.82
CA GLN A 29 -13.80 2.54 -6.41
C GLN A 29 -12.49 1.83 -6.79
N ARG A 30 -12.02 2.12 -8.01
CA ARG A 30 -10.71 1.69 -8.50
C ARG A 30 -9.75 2.87 -8.49
N MET A 31 -8.61 2.71 -7.87
CA MET A 31 -7.48 3.64 -7.93
C MET A 31 -6.32 2.94 -8.63
N GLU A 32 -5.66 3.66 -9.54
CA GLU A 32 -4.46 3.20 -10.22
C GLU A 32 -3.43 4.32 -10.22
N THR A 33 -2.20 3.99 -9.86
CA THR A 33 -1.08 4.95 -9.89
C THR A 33 0.23 4.23 -10.20
N ARG A 34 1.27 4.98 -10.55
CA ARG A 34 2.62 4.45 -10.74
C ARG A 34 3.58 5.17 -9.79
N LEU A 35 4.32 4.41 -9.01
CA LEU A 35 5.38 4.89 -8.14
C LEU A 35 6.72 4.89 -8.86
N ALA A 36 7.37 6.05 -8.90
CA ALA A 36 8.78 6.13 -9.24
C ALA A 36 9.63 5.45 -8.14
N LEU A 37 10.88 5.11 -8.45
CA LEU A 37 11.83 4.63 -7.45
C LEU A 37 12.04 5.69 -6.37
N GLY A 38 12.03 5.28 -5.09
CA GLY A 38 12.10 6.16 -3.92
C GLY A 38 10.80 6.89 -3.59
N GLN A 39 9.76 6.74 -4.42
CA GLN A 39 8.47 7.39 -4.17
C GLN A 39 7.61 6.56 -3.21
N GLN A 40 6.75 7.25 -2.47
CA GLN A 40 5.89 6.67 -1.45
C GLN A 40 4.41 6.92 -1.78
N LEU A 41 3.57 5.94 -1.47
CA LEU A 41 2.11 6.04 -1.47
C LEU A 41 1.59 5.67 -0.08
N GLU A 42 0.67 6.48 0.43
CA GLU A 42 0.01 6.21 1.70
C GLU A 42 -1.46 5.91 1.45
N ILE A 43 -1.93 4.79 1.99
CA ILE A 43 -3.32 4.36 1.91
C ILE A 43 -3.85 4.23 3.33
N GLU A 44 -4.75 5.14 3.70
CA GLU A 44 -5.45 5.10 4.97
C GLU A 44 -6.82 4.43 4.82
N ARG A 45 -7.05 3.40 5.63
CA ARG A 45 -8.32 2.66 5.72
C ARG A 45 -8.60 2.39 7.18
N GLN A 46 -9.40 3.24 7.81
CA GLN A 46 -9.70 3.12 9.23
C GLN A 46 -10.02 1.67 9.63
N PRO A 47 -9.33 1.11 10.65
CA PRO A 47 -8.39 1.78 11.57
C PRO A 47 -6.91 1.74 11.16
N THR A 48 -6.52 1.31 9.96
CA THR A 48 -5.11 1.10 9.59
C THR A 48 -4.58 2.13 8.59
N ARG A 49 -3.31 2.51 8.70
CA ARG A 49 -2.55 3.25 7.68
C ARG A 49 -1.46 2.36 7.12
N THR A 50 -1.39 2.25 5.79
CA THR A 50 -0.35 1.49 5.08
C THR A 50 0.46 2.42 4.19
N THR A 51 1.76 2.42 4.41
CA THR A 51 2.76 3.16 3.64
C THR A 51 3.49 2.19 2.72
N ILE A 52 3.53 2.52 1.44
CA ILE A 52 4.16 1.70 0.41
C ILE A 52 5.23 2.53 -0.27
N THR A 53 6.48 2.07 -0.17
CA THR A 53 7.63 2.74 -0.75
C THR A 53 8.25 1.82 -1.80
N ARG A 54 8.44 2.33 -3.02
CA ARG A 54 9.13 1.57 -4.06
C ARG A 54 10.64 1.69 -3.88
N VAL A 55 11.27 0.68 -3.29
CA VAL A 55 12.69 0.73 -2.91
C VAL A 55 13.63 0.38 -4.06
N ASN A 56 13.21 -0.50 -4.97
CA ASN A 56 13.97 -0.86 -6.17
C ASN A 56 13.02 -1.40 -7.26
N ASP A 57 13.57 -1.89 -8.38
CA ASP A 57 12.79 -2.46 -9.49
C ASP A 57 12.21 -3.85 -9.20
N ALA A 58 12.50 -4.44 -8.05
CA ALA A 58 12.06 -5.79 -7.69
C ALA A 58 11.19 -5.84 -6.43
N ALA A 59 11.12 -4.78 -5.63
CA ALA A 59 10.43 -4.79 -4.34
C ALA A 59 9.75 -3.47 -3.97
N PHE A 60 8.68 -3.61 -3.20
CA PHE A 60 8.10 -2.55 -2.38
C PHE A 60 8.42 -2.82 -0.91
N GLN A 61 8.79 -1.78 -0.18
CA GLN A 61 8.76 -1.77 1.27
C GLN A 61 7.35 -1.37 1.72
N VAL A 62 6.77 -2.15 2.62
CA VAL A 62 5.41 -1.96 3.12
C VAL A 62 5.47 -1.83 4.63
N GLU A 63 5.02 -0.68 5.13
CA GLU A 63 4.89 -0.40 6.55
C GLU A 63 3.41 -0.19 6.85
N SER A 64 2.89 -0.81 7.91
CA SER A 64 1.48 -0.70 8.25
C SER A 64 1.29 -0.63 9.75
N TYR A 65 0.38 0.26 10.16
CA TYR A 65 0.12 0.58 11.56
C TYR A 65 -1.38 0.57 11.81
N ASP A 66 -1.75 0.11 13.01
CA ASP A 66 -3.11 0.27 13.51
C ASP A 66 -3.23 1.62 14.24
N CYS A 67 -4.02 2.52 13.69
CA CYS A 67 -4.29 3.83 14.28
C CYS A 67 -5.23 3.77 15.48
N ALA A 68 -5.84 2.63 15.82
CA ALA A 68 -6.66 2.53 17.05
C ALA A 68 -5.78 2.44 18.31
N GLU A 69 -4.50 2.07 18.19
CA GLU A 69 -3.56 2.02 19.32
C GLU A 69 -2.93 3.38 19.66
N PHE A 70 -3.16 4.43 18.85
CA PHE A 70 -2.68 5.80 19.12
C PHE A 70 -3.70 6.67 19.87
N GLY A 71 -4.80 6.08 20.35
CA GLY A 71 -5.80 6.74 21.18
C GLY A 71 -5.77 6.25 22.63
N ALA A 72 -4.70 6.57 23.38
CA ALA A 72 -4.63 6.46 24.83
C ALA A 72 -3.92 7.70 25.40
#